data_AF-A0A2D6R0L7-F1
#
_entry.id   AF-A0A2D6R0L7-F1
#
_cell.length_a   1.000
_cell.length_b   1.000
_cell.length_c   1.000
_cell.angle_alpha   90.00
_cell.angle_beta   90.00
_cell.angle_gamma   90.00
#
_symmetry.space_group_name_H-M   'P 1'
#
loop_
_entity.id
_entity.type
_entity.pdbx_description
1 polymer ?
#
loop_
_entity_poly.entity_id
_entity_poly.type
_entity_poly.pdbx_seq_one_letter_code
_entity_poly.pdbx_strand_id
1 'polypeptide(L)'
;MLSVGTAWFAVANVLLVGVSVPGISQEQAPLPRHLREAQKIYLLNDSGDLKAGDHLYTKLTEWGRFAVVDSREGADVVAVLTQRPDYSYSFTSASGVVIGSLAIGGGVTVSDEKLFLRIFDGGTAELLWADSATKWVTAGHAPGELVKHLRERLAGPQ
;
A
#
# COMPACT_ATOMS: atom_id res chain seq x y z
N MET A 1 35.35 -34.64 -48.48
CA MET A 1 35.33 -33.82 -47.24
C MET A 1 34.43 -32.63 -47.52
N LEU A 2 33.44 -32.32 -46.65
CA LEU A 2 32.49 -31.18 -46.82
C LEU A 2 31.61 -31.30 -48.10
N SER A 3 30.53 -30.54 -48.34
CA SER A 3 29.37 -30.08 -47.52
C SER A 3 28.26 -29.70 -48.56
N VAL A 4 26.99 -29.34 -48.29
CA VAL A 4 26.22 -28.94 -47.09
C VAL A 4 24.81 -29.56 -47.17
N GLY A 5 24.13 -29.77 -46.04
CA GLY A 5 22.69 -30.10 -46.02
C GLY A 5 21.81 -28.86 -45.94
N THR A 6 21.04 -28.56 -47.00
CA THR A 6 20.17 -27.37 -47.07
C THR A 6 18.72 -27.72 -46.76
N ALA A 7 18.24 -27.34 -45.57
CA ALA A 7 16.83 -27.48 -45.19
C ALA A 7 15.99 -26.32 -45.77
N TRP A 8 14.87 -26.64 -46.43
CA TRP A 8 13.83 -25.66 -46.77
C TRP A 8 12.75 -25.65 -45.69
N PHE A 9 12.56 -24.51 -45.03
CA PHE A 9 11.43 -24.26 -44.14
C PHE A 9 10.35 -23.47 -44.88
N ALA A 10 9.22 -24.12 -45.18
CA ALA A 10 8.01 -23.44 -45.65
C ALA A 10 7.20 -22.92 -44.44
N VAL A 11 6.86 -21.63 -44.44
CA VAL A 11 6.24 -20.98 -43.28
C VAL A 11 4.73 -21.20 -43.23
N ALA A 12 4.26 -21.93 -42.21
CA ALA A 12 2.84 -22.01 -41.89
C ALA A 12 2.37 -20.71 -41.21
N ASN A 13 1.52 -19.94 -41.89
CA ASN A 13 0.92 -18.73 -41.32
C ASN A 13 -0.21 -19.12 -40.34
N VAL A 14 0.06 -19.05 -39.04
CA VAL A 14 -0.97 -19.21 -38.00
C VAL A 14 -1.75 -17.91 -37.86
N LEU A 15 -3.00 -17.91 -38.34
CA LEU A 15 -3.95 -16.83 -38.08
C LEU A 15 -4.30 -16.82 -36.58
N LEU A 16 -3.65 -15.92 -35.85
CA LEU A 16 -3.83 -15.74 -34.41
C LEU A 16 -5.15 -15.01 -34.15
N VAL A 17 -6.26 -15.78 -34.10
CA VAL A 17 -7.56 -15.27 -33.66
C VAL A 17 -7.41 -14.79 -32.22
N GLY A 18 -7.56 -13.48 -32.02
CA GLY A 18 -7.40 -12.85 -30.72
C GLY A 18 -8.48 -13.31 -29.74
N VAL A 19 -8.14 -14.30 -28.90
CA VAL A 19 -8.96 -14.67 -27.74
C VAL A 19 -8.84 -13.55 -26.72
N SER A 20 -9.79 -12.62 -26.74
CA SER A 20 -9.98 -11.63 -25.69
C SER A 20 -10.34 -12.36 -24.38
N VAL A 21 -9.33 -12.68 -23.58
CA VAL A 21 -9.53 -13.24 -22.24
C VAL A 21 -10.29 -12.21 -21.42
N PRO A 22 -11.53 -12.50 -20.95
CA PRO A 22 -12.25 -11.57 -20.09
C PRO A 22 -11.44 -11.40 -18.81
N GLY A 23 -11.31 -10.16 -18.33
CA GLY A 23 -10.42 -9.81 -17.24
C GLY A 23 -10.66 -10.69 -16.00
N ILE A 24 -9.61 -11.37 -15.54
CA ILE A 24 -9.65 -12.10 -14.28
C ILE A 24 -9.85 -11.06 -13.17
N SER A 25 -11.07 -10.99 -12.63
CA SER A 25 -11.33 -10.23 -11.42
C SER A 25 -10.54 -10.88 -10.30
N GLN A 26 -9.40 -10.28 -9.94
CA GLN A 26 -8.46 -10.87 -8.99
C GLN A 26 -9.09 -10.88 -7.61
N GLU A 27 -9.55 -12.06 -7.17
CA GLU A 27 -10.22 -12.25 -5.89
C GLU A 27 -9.32 -11.76 -4.76
N GLN A 28 -9.70 -10.62 -4.17
CA GLN A 28 -8.88 -9.97 -3.16
C GLN A 28 -8.95 -10.78 -1.86
N ALA A 29 -7.81 -11.27 -1.38
CA ALA A 29 -7.72 -12.01 -0.12
C ALA A 29 -8.49 -11.33 1.03
N PRO A 30 -9.14 -12.08 1.94
CA PRO A 30 -9.93 -11.48 3.01
C PRO A 30 -9.08 -10.57 3.89
N LEU A 31 -9.58 -9.38 4.22
CA LEU A 31 -8.86 -8.48 5.14
C LEU A 31 -8.69 -9.13 6.54
N PRO A 32 -7.53 -8.94 7.20
CA PRO A 32 -7.32 -9.32 8.59
C PRO A 32 -8.46 -8.84 9.47
N ARG A 33 -8.87 -9.69 10.42
CA ARG A 33 -10.04 -9.43 11.27
C ARG A 33 -9.88 -8.12 12.05
N HIS A 34 -8.70 -7.88 12.63
CA HIS A 34 -8.42 -6.72 13.48
C HIS A 34 -8.68 -5.40 12.74
N LEU A 35 -8.27 -5.29 11.47
CA LEU A 35 -8.51 -4.09 10.65
C LEU A 35 -10.00 -3.85 10.35
N ARG A 36 -10.81 -4.92 10.25
CA ARG A 36 -12.26 -4.82 10.05
C ARG A 36 -13.01 -4.44 11.33
N GLU A 37 -12.52 -4.86 12.49
CA GLU A 37 -13.15 -4.65 13.80
C GLU A 37 -12.67 -3.38 14.52
N ALA A 38 -11.46 -2.89 14.19
CA ALA A 38 -10.88 -1.66 14.73
C ALA A 38 -11.81 -0.44 14.64
N GLN A 39 -11.80 0.41 15.65
CA GLN A 39 -12.62 1.62 15.77
C GLN A 39 -11.78 2.89 15.90
N LYS A 40 -10.55 2.79 16.44
CA LYS A 40 -9.66 3.91 16.71
C LYS A 40 -8.38 3.81 15.90
N ILE A 41 -7.94 4.94 15.33
CA ILE A 41 -6.77 5.02 14.48
C ILE A 41 -5.81 6.11 14.98
N TYR A 42 -4.55 5.75 15.23
CA TYR A 42 -3.48 6.73 15.45
C TYR A 42 -2.81 7.04 14.11
N LEU A 43 -2.51 8.32 13.85
CA LEU A 43 -1.89 8.76 12.60
C LEU A 43 -0.44 9.21 12.82
N LEU A 44 0.49 8.55 12.12
CA LEU A 44 1.91 8.87 12.10
C LEU A 44 2.32 9.35 10.68
N ASN A 45 2.79 10.59 10.57
CA ASN A 45 3.30 11.13 9.32
C ASN A 45 4.84 11.08 9.26
N ASP A 46 5.38 9.99 8.70
CA ASP A 46 6.81 9.81 8.40
C ASP A 46 7.18 10.34 7.00
N SER A 47 6.21 10.84 6.21
CA SER A 47 6.44 11.23 4.81
C SER A 47 7.27 12.51 4.62
N GLY A 48 7.53 13.27 5.68
CA GLY A 48 8.12 14.62 5.60
C GLY A 48 7.22 15.68 4.96
N ASP A 49 6.04 15.29 4.45
CA ASP A 49 5.08 16.17 3.81
C ASP A 49 3.92 16.46 4.77
N LEU A 50 4.00 17.61 5.47
CA LEU A 50 2.98 18.01 6.45
C LEU A 50 1.59 18.11 5.81
N LYS A 51 1.50 18.72 4.62
CA LYS A 51 0.22 18.92 3.90
C LYS A 51 -0.42 17.59 3.51
N ALA A 52 0.37 16.60 3.11
CA ALA A 52 -0.14 15.27 2.84
C ALA A 52 -0.68 14.59 4.11
N GLY A 53 -0.04 14.82 5.27
CA GLY A 53 -0.52 14.39 6.58
C GLY A 53 -1.84 15.06 6.98
N ASP A 54 -1.94 16.38 6.84
CA ASP A 54 -3.14 17.17 7.13
C ASP A 54 -4.31 16.71 6.26
N HIS A 55 -4.07 16.48 4.96
CA HIS A 55 -5.08 15.94 4.05
C HIS A 55 -5.49 14.51 4.40
N LEU A 56 -4.56 13.64 4.83
CA LEU A 56 -4.89 12.28 5.27
C LEU A 56 -5.75 12.29 6.55
N TYR A 57 -5.36 13.08 7.56
CA TYR A 57 -6.15 13.32 8.77
C TYR A 57 -7.57 13.79 8.41
N THR A 58 -7.66 14.78 7.51
CA THR A 58 -8.93 15.34 7.06
C THR A 58 -9.80 14.27 6.39
N LYS A 59 -9.25 13.47 5.48
CA LYS A 59 -9.99 12.43 4.72
C LYS A 59 -10.41 11.24 5.59
N LEU A 60 -9.60 10.85 6.57
CA LEU A 60 -9.99 9.85 7.58
C LEU A 60 -11.14 10.38 8.47
N THR A 61 -11.05 11.65 8.88
CA THR A 61 -12.08 12.30 9.72
C THR A 61 -13.39 12.49 8.97
N GLU A 62 -13.35 12.95 7.71
CA GLU A 62 -14.53 13.05 6.81
C GLU A 62 -15.23 11.71 6.59
N TRP A 63 -14.48 10.61 6.52
CA TRP A 63 -15.04 9.28 6.34
C TRP A 63 -15.74 8.77 7.61
N GLY A 64 -15.29 9.18 8.80
CA GLY A 64 -15.93 8.85 10.07
C GLY A 64 -15.94 7.38 10.48
N ARG A 65 -15.33 6.48 9.69
CA ARG A 65 -15.21 5.04 10.03
C ARG A 65 -14.34 4.82 11.26
N PHE A 66 -13.35 5.66 11.51
CA PHE A 66 -12.45 5.55 12.65
C PHE A 66 -12.44 6.84 13.47
N ALA A 67 -12.43 6.72 14.79
CA ALA A 67 -12.08 7.81 15.68
C ALA A 67 -10.55 8.02 15.60
N VAL A 68 -10.11 9.16 15.09
CA VAL A 68 -8.68 9.50 15.08
C VAL A 68 -8.27 9.89 16.50
N VAL A 69 -7.23 9.25 17.03
CA VAL A 69 -6.71 9.50 18.39
C VAL A 69 -5.35 10.19 18.35
N ASP A 70 -5.04 10.92 19.42
CA ASP A 70 -3.81 11.70 19.63
C ASP A 70 -2.59 10.84 20.01
N SER A 71 -2.84 9.62 20.47
CA SER A 71 -1.88 8.75 21.13
C SER A 71 -2.00 7.31 20.60
N ARG A 72 -0.84 6.67 20.38
CA ARG A 72 -0.75 5.32 19.84
C ARG A 72 -1.35 4.28 20.78
N GLU A 73 -1.14 4.47 22.07
CA GLU A 73 -1.60 3.62 23.17
C GLU A 73 -3.13 3.61 23.30
N GLY A 74 -3.81 4.59 22.71
CA GLY A 74 -5.27 4.66 22.64
C GLY A 74 -5.88 4.06 21.38
N ALA A 75 -5.08 3.56 20.42
CA ALA A 75 -5.53 3.12 19.10
C ALA A 75 -5.58 1.59 18.94
N ASP A 76 -6.53 1.13 18.12
CA ASP A 76 -6.62 -0.28 17.71
C ASP A 76 -5.67 -0.56 16.53
N VAL A 77 -5.46 0.46 15.67
CA VAL A 77 -4.56 0.41 14.50
C VAL A 77 -3.76 1.70 14.33
N VAL A 78 -2.57 1.59 13.77
CA VAL A 78 -1.67 2.72 13.45
C VAL A 78 -1.61 2.91 11.94
N ALA A 79 -2.06 4.08 11.46
CA ALA A 79 -1.84 4.55 10.10
C ALA A 79 -0.48 5.24 10.00
N VAL A 80 0.40 4.74 9.13
CA VAL A 80 1.67 5.40 8.78
C VAL A 80 1.64 5.88 7.34
N LEU A 81 1.79 7.19 7.15
CA LEU A 81 2.04 7.81 5.85
C LEU A 81 3.55 8.02 5.67
N THR A 82 4.15 7.49 4.60
CA THR A 82 5.58 7.61 4.33
C THR A 82 5.89 7.65 2.82
N GLN A 83 7.08 8.10 2.45
CA GLN A 83 7.62 8.02 1.08
C GLN A 83 8.42 6.72 0.82
N ARG A 84 8.61 5.86 1.85
CA ARG A 84 9.46 4.66 1.75
C ARG A 84 8.66 3.41 1.33
N PRO A 85 9.12 2.61 0.34
CA PRO A 85 8.48 1.36 -0.08
C PRO A 85 8.78 0.18 0.86
N ASP A 86 9.90 0.24 1.59
CA ASP A 86 10.47 -0.80 2.47
C ASP A 86 10.27 -0.52 3.98
N TYR A 87 9.38 0.41 4.31
CA TYR A 87 9.15 0.90 5.67
C TYR A 87 8.74 -0.21 6.64
N SER A 88 9.49 -0.37 7.72
CA SER A 88 9.16 -1.27 8.83
C SER A 88 8.78 -0.48 10.09
N TYR A 89 7.62 -0.80 10.67
CA TYR A 89 7.17 -0.30 11.96
C TYR A 89 7.36 -1.39 13.02
N SER A 90 7.91 -1.04 14.18
CA SER A 90 7.81 -1.86 15.38
C SER A 90 7.93 -0.99 16.64
N PHE A 91 7.74 -1.59 17.81
CA PHE A 91 7.90 -0.88 19.08
C PHE A 91 8.39 -1.83 20.18
N THR A 92 8.96 -1.24 21.23
CA THR A 92 9.33 -1.96 22.46
C THR A 92 8.30 -1.68 23.56
N SER A 93 8.31 -2.51 24.60
CA SER A 93 7.46 -2.33 25.79
C SER A 93 7.76 -1.07 26.62
N ALA A 94 8.85 -0.35 26.32
CA ALA A 94 9.27 0.89 26.97
C ALA A 94 8.78 2.15 26.23
N SER A 95 7.61 2.09 25.60
CA SER A 95 7.00 3.15 24.76
C SER A 95 7.85 3.66 23.58
N GLY A 96 8.98 3.01 23.28
CA GLY A 96 9.86 3.39 22.18
C GLY A 96 9.39 2.79 20.86
N VAL A 97 9.01 3.65 19.90
CA VAL A 97 8.74 3.27 18.51
C VAL A 97 10.07 3.13 17.76
N VAL A 98 10.26 2.00 17.07
CA VAL A 98 11.40 1.75 16.18
C VAL A 98 10.92 1.90 14.74
N ILE A 99 11.33 3.00 14.12
CA ILE A 99 11.08 3.27 12.70
C ILE A 99 12.30 2.78 11.92
N GLY A 100 12.08 1.84 11.01
CA GLY A 100 13.15 1.17 10.25
C GLY A 100 12.89 1.11 8.75
N SER A 101 13.86 0.51 8.06
CA SER A 101 13.88 0.24 6.63
C SER A 101 14.66 -1.04 6.39
N LEU A 102 14.08 -2.03 5.71
CA LEU A 102 14.65 -3.39 5.59
C LEU A 102 15.68 -3.48 4.44
N ALA A 103 16.76 -2.72 4.61
CA ALA A 103 17.86 -2.55 3.66
C ALA A 103 18.81 -3.77 3.57
N ILE A 104 18.37 -4.86 2.93
CA ILE A 104 19.24 -6.03 2.65
C ILE A 104 20.15 -5.73 1.45
N GLY A 105 21.24 -5.00 1.69
CA GLY A 105 22.32 -4.78 0.71
C GLY A 105 22.14 -3.63 -0.28
N GLY A 106 21.05 -2.86 -0.17
CA GLY A 106 20.81 -1.61 -0.92
C GLY A 106 20.41 -0.47 0.01
N GLY A 107 20.65 0.78 -0.40
CA GLY A 107 20.29 1.96 0.40
C GLY A 107 18.78 2.15 0.58
N VAL A 108 18.38 2.91 1.61
CA VAL A 108 16.97 3.25 1.86
C VAL A 108 16.40 4.00 0.65
N THR A 109 15.35 3.45 0.05
CA THR A 109 14.68 4.08 -1.09
C THR A 109 13.62 5.06 -0.57
N VAL A 110 13.68 6.31 -1.02
CA VAL A 110 12.64 7.31 -0.76
C VAL A 110 12.02 7.68 -2.11
N SER A 111 10.70 7.55 -2.25
CA SER A 111 9.98 7.91 -3.47
C SER A 111 9.47 9.34 -3.38
N ASP A 112 10.03 10.21 -4.22
CA ASP A 112 9.50 11.55 -4.49
C ASP A 112 8.15 11.49 -5.24
N GLU A 113 8.00 10.51 -6.14
CA GLU A 113 6.77 10.29 -6.92
C GLU A 113 5.59 9.72 -6.12
N LYS A 114 5.79 9.05 -4.97
CA LYS A 114 4.71 8.27 -4.31
C LYS A 114 4.62 8.47 -2.80
N LEU A 115 3.40 8.40 -2.30
CA LEU A 115 3.10 8.20 -0.89
C LEU A 115 2.55 6.79 -0.67
N PHE A 116 2.97 6.17 0.42
CA PHE A 116 2.53 4.88 0.89
C PHE A 116 1.74 5.06 2.19
N LEU A 117 0.54 4.47 2.25
CA LEU A 117 -0.20 4.30 3.49
C LEU A 117 -0.06 2.85 3.95
N ARG A 118 0.41 2.65 5.18
CA ARG A 118 0.46 1.34 5.83
C ARG A 118 -0.37 1.38 7.10
N ILE A 119 -1.23 0.38 7.28
CA ILE A 119 -2.00 0.19 8.51
C ILE A 119 -1.41 -0.99 9.28
N PHE A 120 -0.93 -0.73 10.48
CA PHE A 120 -0.40 -1.73 11.41
C PHE A 120 -1.37 -1.97 12.57
N ASP A 121 -1.31 -3.17 13.15
CA ASP A 121 -1.97 -3.49 14.42
C ASP A 121 -1.36 -2.66 15.57
N GLY A 122 -2.20 -2.02 16.39
CA GLY A 122 -1.73 -1.17 17.50
C GLY A 122 -1.04 -1.95 18.63
N GLY A 123 -1.40 -3.23 18.82
CA GLY A 123 -0.90 -4.10 19.87
C GLY A 123 0.28 -4.99 19.46
N THR A 124 0.46 -5.29 18.17
CA THR A 124 1.55 -6.17 17.68
C THR A 124 2.51 -5.55 16.68
N ALA A 125 2.17 -4.39 16.07
CA ALA A 125 2.84 -3.84 14.89
C ALA A 125 2.84 -4.76 13.65
N GLU A 126 1.97 -5.76 13.59
CA GLU A 126 1.75 -6.55 12.37
C GLU A 126 1.18 -5.67 11.24
N LEU A 127 1.67 -5.83 10.01
CA LEU A 127 1.17 -5.09 8.85
C LEU A 127 -0.16 -5.68 8.36
N LEU A 128 -1.26 -4.98 8.62
CA LEU A 128 -2.62 -5.45 8.29
C LEU A 128 -3.04 -5.07 6.86
N TRP A 129 -2.54 -3.94 6.34
CA TRP A 129 -2.78 -3.47 4.96
C TRP A 129 -1.72 -2.46 4.53
N ALA A 130 -1.43 -2.40 3.23
CA ALA A 130 -0.56 -1.39 2.63
C ALA A 130 -1.03 -1.07 1.20
N ASP A 131 -0.88 0.20 0.80
CA ASP A 131 -1.07 0.64 -0.58
C ASP A 131 -0.24 1.91 -0.90
N SER A 132 -0.16 2.30 -2.16
CA SER A 132 0.60 3.46 -2.65
C SER A 132 -0.18 4.28 -3.69
N ALA A 133 -0.08 5.60 -3.61
CA ALA A 133 -0.64 6.51 -4.60
C ALA A 133 0.42 7.51 -5.09
N THR A 134 0.39 7.81 -6.38
CA THR A 134 1.30 8.79 -7.01
C THR A 134 0.95 10.21 -6.53
N LYS A 135 1.96 10.97 -6.11
CA LYS A 135 1.82 12.38 -5.75
C LYS A 135 1.49 13.17 -7.01
N TRP A 136 0.40 13.92 -6.98
CA TRP A 136 0.08 14.89 -8.03
C TRP A 136 0.45 16.31 -7.58
N VAL A 137 0.28 17.29 -8.47
CA VAL A 137 0.53 18.71 -8.20
C VAL A 137 -0.23 19.23 -6.96
N THR A 138 -1.35 18.59 -6.60
CA THR A 138 -2.12 18.84 -5.38
C THR A 138 -1.76 17.84 -4.27
N ALA A 139 -1.25 18.34 -3.15
CA ALA A 139 -0.82 17.52 -2.01
C ALA A 139 -1.91 16.59 -1.44
N GLY A 140 -3.19 16.92 -1.63
CA GLY A 140 -4.33 16.11 -1.19
C GLY A 140 -4.74 14.96 -2.11
N HIS A 141 -4.16 14.84 -3.32
CA HIS A 141 -4.56 13.78 -4.26
C HIS A 141 -4.21 12.38 -3.75
N ALA A 142 -2.92 12.12 -3.49
CA ALA A 142 -2.46 10.81 -3.00
C ALA A 142 -3.10 10.41 -1.65
N PRO A 143 -3.20 11.28 -0.62
CA PRO A 143 -3.98 10.99 0.58
C PRO A 143 -5.45 10.65 0.33
N GLY A 144 -6.08 11.31 -0.65
CA GLY A 144 -7.47 11.04 -1.05
C GLY A 144 -7.65 9.64 -1.63
N GLU A 145 -6.81 9.26 -2.61
CA GLU A 145 -6.86 7.94 -3.22
C GLU A 145 -6.51 6.82 -2.21
N LEU A 146 -5.55 7.05 -1.31
CA LEU A 146 -5.18 6.07 -0.27
C LEU A 146 -6.34 5.80 0.72
N VAL A 147 -7.10 6.82 1.12
CA VAL A 147 -8.30 6.64 1.96
C VAL A 147 -9.45 5.99 1.18
N LYS A 148 -9.62 6.35 -0.10
CA LYS A 148 -10.59 5.72 -1.01
C LYS A 148 -10.33 4.22 -1.15
N HIS A 149 -9.09 3.81 -1.46
CA HIS A 149 -8.72 2.40 -1.60
C HIS A 149 -8.89 1.63 -0.27
N LEU A 150 -8.52 2.23 0.86
CA LEU A 150 -8.76 1.64 2.19
C LEU A 150 -10.26 1.44 2.46
N ARG A 151 -11.11 2.40 2.07
CA ARG A 151 -12.57 2.31 2.18
C ARG A 151 -13.16 1.23 1.27
N GLU A 152 -12.75 1.18 0.01
CA GLU A 152 -13.16 0.15 -0.95
C GLU A 152 -12.79 -1.24 -0.44
N ARG A 153 -11.55 -1.40 0.05
CA ARG A 153 -11.04 -2.64 0.64
C ARG A 153 -11.79 -3.08 1.91
N LEU A 154 -12.24 -2.12 2.73
CA LEU A 154 -13.02 -2.38 3.95
C LEU A 154 -14.51 -2.59 3.71
N ALA A 155 -15.06 -2.14 2.58
CA ALA A 155 -16.41 -2.51 2.14
C ALA A 155 -16.49 -3.97 1.67
N GLY A 156 -15.40 -4.49 1.10
CA GLY A 156 -15.34 -5.81 0.49
C GLY A 156 -15.86 -5.84 -0.96
N PRO A 157 -15.82 -7.01 -1.63
CA PRO A 157 -16.46 -7.18 -2.93
C PRO A 157 -17.98 -7.01 -2.79
N GLN A 158 -18.60 -6.38 -3.80
CA GLN A 158 -20.06 -6.31 -3.99
C GLN A 158 -20.51 -7.34 -5.03
#